data_AF-A0A931UZX7-F1
#
_entry.id   AF-A0A931UZX7-F1
#
_cell.length_a   1.000
_cell.length_b   1.000
_cell.length_c   1.000
_cell.angle_alpha   90.00
_cell.angle_beta   90.00
_cell.angle_gamma   90.00
#
_symmetry.space_group_name_H-M   'P 1'
#
loop_
_entity.id
_entity.type
_entity.pdbx_description
1 polymer ?
#
loop_
_entity_poly.entity_id
_entity_poly.type
_entity_poly.pdbx_seq_one_letter_code
_entity_poly.pdbx_strand_id
1 'polypeptide(L)'
;MLSERYRAVRAATEAICAPLTIEDHVVQAFPDASPARWHLAHTTWFFERMVLASQLGVPGHRPFHPQYDFLFNSYYDAVGPRVARDRRGTLSRPTVADIRAYRRHVDAAMTALFEREEAAPLAATIELGLHHEQQHQELLFTDVLAAFACNPLRPVYRELPVPPSVDPGPPRFVAGPSGVHAIGHPIDEGADEFAFDNERPRHRVFLEPFAIASRPATNAELLSFVEDDGYRRSGLWLSEGFRAVQTRGWAAPRYWERRDGAWWTMTLGGMRPLDPHAPACHLSEAIARSRSIEGNFADRDLLVPASTSVCAEIEQLFGDVWEWTASAYAPYPGFRPLAGALGEYNGKFMSGQMVLRGGSCLTPRDHVRATYRNFFPPDARWQMTGARLARSDVGAAADGDVFDG
;
A
#
# COMPACT_ATOMS: atom_id res chain seq x y z
N MET A 1 -10.13 -6.18 23.93
CA MET A 1 -10.12 -6.29 22.45
C MET A 1 -9.76 -4.97 21.74
N LEU A 2 -10.63 -3.94 21.65
CA LEU A 2 -10.31 -2.71 20.87
C LEU A 2 -9.19 -1.85 21.48
N SER A 3 -9.18 -1.68 22.81
CA SER A 3 -8.09 -0.96 23.51
C SER A 3 -6.73 -1.66 23.35
N GLU A 4 -6.70 -2.99 23.36
CA GLU A 4 -5.46 -3.77 23.13
C GLU A 4 -4.99 -3.64 21.68
N ARG A 5 -5.91 -3.76 20.70
CA ARG A 5 -5.61 -3.50 19.28
C ARG A 5 -5.08 -2.09 19.08
N TYR A 6 -5.67 -1.09 19.73
CA TYR A 6 -5.15 0.28 19.72
C TYR A 6 -3.71 0.34 20.18
N ARG A 7 -3.39 -0.17 21.37
CA ARG A 7 -2.00 -0.17 21.86
C ARG A 7 -1.04 -0.92 20.93
N ALA A 8 -1.46 -2.07 20.40
CA ALA A 8 -0.64 -2.87 19.49
C ALA A 8 -0.33 -2.14 18.17
N VAL A 9 -1.33 -1.56 17.52
CA VAL A 9 -1.16 -0.79 16.27
C VAL A 9 -0.30 0.45 16.51
N ARG A 10 -0.54 1.19 17.62
CA ARG A 10 0.26 2.37 17.96
C ARG A 10 1.72 2.03 18.23
N ALA A 11 1.98 0.91 18.91
CA ALA A 11 3.32 0.41 19.19
C ALA A 11 4.05 -0.06 17.92
N ALA A 12 3.34 -0.70 16.98
CA ALA A 12 3.92 -1.11 15.70
C ALA A 12 4.48 0.09 14.92
N THR A 13 3.76 1.22 14.89
CA THR A 13 4.26 2.45 14.24
C THR A 13 5.53 3.00 14.90
N GLU A 14 5.62 2.97 16.23
CA GLU A 14 6.84 3.37 16.96
C GLU A 14 8.00 2.41 16.68
N ALA A 15 7.74 1.10 16.58
CA ALA A 15 8.75 0.09 16.26
C ALA A 15 9.35 0.31 14.85
N ILE A 16 8.52 0.71 13.87
CA ILE A 16 8.98 1.07 12.52
C ILE A 16 9.89 2.32 12.56
N CYS A 17 9.64 3.25 13.46
CA CYS A 17 10.46 4.46 13.57
C CYS A 17 11.68 4.29 14.48
N ALA A 18 11.79 3.19 15.23
CA ALA A 18 12.85 3.00 16.21
C ALA A 18 14.27 2.96 15.62
N PRO A 19 14.52 2.38 14.42
CA PRO A 19 15.85 2.38 13.82
C PRO A 19 16.28 3.72 13.19
N LEU A 20 15.35 4.67 13.02
CA LEU A 20 15.60 5.93 12.31
C LEU A 20 16.32 6.95 13.20
N THR A 21 17.28 7.69 12.64
CA THR A 21 17.87 8.86 13.33
C THR A 21 16.92 10.06 13.27
N ILE A 22 17.23 11.13 14.00
CA ILE A 22 16.39 12.35 14.01
C ILE A 22 16.27 12.94 12.59
N GLU A 23 17.36 12.91 11.83
CA GLU A 23 17.45 13.43 10.46
C GLU A 23 16.57 12.64 9.49
N ASP A 24 16.51 11.31 9.64
CA ASP A 24 15.67 10.46 8.79
C ASP A 24 14.18 10.80 8.90
N HIS A 25 13.75 11.30 10.06
CA HIS A 25 12.35 11.65 10.31
C HIS A 25 11.86 12.91 9.59
N VAL A 26 12.76 13.73 9.02
CA VAL A 26 12.41 15.02 8.41
C VAL A 26 12.44 15.03 6.88
N VAL A 27 13.04 14.00 6.26
CA VAL A 27 13.26 13.95 4.81
C VAL A 27 11.96 13.66 4.05
N GLN A 28 11.72 14.42 2.98
CA GLN A 28 10.71 14.13 1.97
C GLN A 28 11.42 13.85 0.64
N ALA A 29 11.48 12.59 0.23
CA ALA A 29 12.27 12.14 -0.92
C ALA A 29 11.72 12.61 -2.28
N PHE A 30 10.40 12.79 -2.39
CA PHE A 30 9.68 13.26 -3.58
C PHE A 30 8.29 13.79 -3.15
N PRO A 31 7.57 14.54 -4.02
CA PRO A 31 6.34 15.23 -3.62
C PRO A 31 5.23 14.36 -3.00
N ASP A 32 5.16 13.09 -3.38
CA ASP A 32 4.15 12.16 -2.87
C ASP A 32 4.58 11.44 -1.57
N ALA A 33 5.88 11.37 -1.25
CA ALA A 33 6.33 10.89 0.05
C ALA A 33 6.01 11.89 1.16
N SER A 34 5.92 11.42 2.40
CA SER A 34 5.88 12.25 3.58
C SER A 34 6.98 11.87 4.58
N PRO A 35 7.52 12.84 5.36
CA PRO A 35 8.51 12.54 6.38
C PRO A 35 7.96 11.58 7.45
N ALA A 36 8.81 10.72 8.02
CA ALA A 36 8.36 9.73 9.02
C ALA A 36 7.65 10.38 10.22
N ARG A 37 8.14 11.55 10.70
CA ARG A 37 7.45 12.28 11.77
C ARG A 37 6.06 12.80 11.36
N TRP A 38 5.84 13.07 10.07
CA TRP A 38 4.53 13.49 9.59
C TRP A 38 3.55 12.32 9.65
N HIS A 39 3.96 11.09 9.31
CA HIS A 39 3.11 9.89 9.51
C HIS A 39 2.77 9.67 10.99
N LEU A 40 3.78 9.78 11.87
CA LEU A 40 3.59 9.68 13.32
C LEU A 40 2.57 10.71 13.84
N ALA A 41 2.67 11.94 13.37
CA ALA A 41 1.78 13.03 13.76
C ALA A 41 0.38 12.91 13.14
N HIS A 42 0.30 12.54 11.86
CA HIS A 42 -0.95 12.44 11.11
C HIS A 42 -1.87 11.34 11.64
N THR A 43 -1.32 10.16 11.92
CA THR A 43 -2.10 9.06 12.53
C THR A 43 -2.61 9.44 13.91
N THR A 44 -1.85 10.22 14.66
CA THR A 44 -2.25 10.78 15.95
C THR A 44 -3.34 11.84 15.82
N TRP A 45 -3.20 12.73 14.83
CA TRP A 45 -4.19 13.72 14.47
C TRP A 45 -5.52 13.08 14.09
N PHE A 46 -5.53 11.93 13.42
CA PHE A 46 -6.78 11.23 13.13
C PHE A 46 -7.55 10.91 14.42
N PHE A 47 -6.90 10.31 15.43
CA PHE A 47 -7.56 10.01 16.71
C PHE A 47 -7.95 11.27 17.48
N GLU A 48 -7.08 12.28 17.53
CA GLU A 48 -7.42 13.53 18.21
C GLU A 48 -8.63 14.22 17.55
N ARG A 49 -8.63 14.35 16.22
CA ARG A 49 -9.63 15.11 15.48
C ARG A 49 -10.93 14.34 15.28
N MET A 50 -10.83 13.09 14.81
CA MET A 50 -11.98 12.29 14.38
C MET A 50 -12.62 11.52 15.52
N VAL A 51 -11.91 11.29 16.63
CA VAL A 51 -12.42 10.57 17.80
C VAL A 51 -12.57 11.52 18.99
N LEU A 52 -11.47 11.99 19.57
CA LEU A 52 -11.47 12.72 20.85
C LEU A 52 -12.17 14.08 20.78
N ALA A 53 -11.92 14.86 19.73
CA ALA A 53 -12.50 16.19 19.49
C ALA A 53 -13.77 16.16 18.64
N SER A 54 -14.28 14.97 18.31
CA SER A 54 -15.53 14.83 17.54
C SER A 54 -16.74 15.23 18.38
N GLN A 55 -17.91 15.40 17.74
CA GLN A 55 -19.15 15.72 18.44
C GLN A 55 -19.57 14.64 19.46
N LEU A 56 -19.22 13.38 19.18
CA LEU A 56 -19.47 12.24 20.06
C LEU A 56 -18.26 11.93 20.97
N GLY A 57 -17.19 12.71 20.87
CA GLY A 57 -15.93 12.56 21.57
C GLY A 57 -15.99 12.98 23.04
N VAL A 58 -14.82 13.33 23.58
CA VAL A 58 -14.69 13.76 24.98
C VAL A 58 -15.13 15.22 25.10
N PRO A 59 -16.20 15.55 25.87
CA PRO A 59 -16.66 16.93 26.02
C PRO A 59 -15.55 17.85 26.57
N GLY A 60 -15.31 18.96 25.89
CA GLY A 60 -14.28 19.92 26.29
C GLY A 60 -12.84 19.44 26.10
N HIS A 61 -12.61 18.40 25.26
CA HIS A 61 -11.26 17.98 24.88
C HIS A 61 -10.42 19.17 24.41
N ARG A 62 -9.25 19.33 25.02
CA ARG A 62 -8.29 20.39 24.66
C ARG A 62 -7.27 19.79 23.70
N PRO A 63 -7.12 20.31 22.48
CA PRO A 63 -6.13 19.81 21.55
C PRO A 63 -4.72 20.03 22.11
N PHE A 64 -3.80 19.12 21.80
CA PHE A 64 -2.42 19.20 22.24
C PHE A 64 -1.74 20.51 21.81
N HIS A 65 -2.01 20.95 20.58
CA HIS A 65 -1.52 22.22 20.05
C HIS A 65 -2.50 22.80 19.02
N PRO A 66 -2.84 24.11 19.08
CA PRO A 66 -3.90 24.71 18.26
C PRO A 66 -3.63 24.68 16.75
N GLN A 67 -2.36 24.57 16.33
CA GLN A 67 -1.98 24.54 14.91
C GLN A 67 -1.81 23.12 14.34
N TYR A 68 -1.89 22.06 15.16
CA TYR A 68 -1.59 20.71 14.67
C TYR A 68 -2.66 20.18 13.70
N ASP A 69 -3.90 20.68 13.81
CA ASP A 69 -4.95 20.39 12.83
C ASP A 69 -4.57 20.84 11.42
N PHE A 70 -4.04 22.07 11.27
CA PHE A 70 -3.56 22.59 9.99
C PHE A 70 -2.31 21.84 9.48
N LEU A 71 -1.39 21.47 10.37
CA LEU A 71 -0.13 20.82 9.99
C LEU A 71 -0.30 19.36 9.58
N PHE A 72 -1.24 18.66 10.19
CA PHE A 72 -1.38 17.22 10.08
C PHE A 72 -2.70 16.77 9.44
N ASN A 73 -3.59 17.67 9.04
CA ASN A 73 -4.65 17.33 8.08
C ASN A 73 -4.03 16.88 6.74
N SER A 74 -4.37 15.68 6.29
CA SER A 74 -3.87 15.10 5.03
C SER A 74 -4.53 15.72 3.82
N TYR A 75 -5.86 15.63 3.76
CA TYR A 75 -6.67 15.99 2.61
C TYR A 75 -8.12 16.33 2.96
N TYR A 76 -8.55 16.33 4.22
CA TYR A 76 -9.95 16.54 4.59
C TYR A 76 -10.34 18.02 4.43
N ASP A 77 -10.94 18.36 3.30
CA ASP A 77 -11.28 19.74 2.94
C ASP A 77 -12.41 20.27 3.83
N ALA A 78 -13.37 19.40 4.22
CA ALA A 78 -14.40 19.71 5.20
C ALA A 78 -13.86 19.97 6.62
N VAL A 79 -12.64 19.52 6.94
CA VAL A 79 -12.01 19.82 8.24
C VAL A 79 -11.39 21.21 8.24
N GLY A 80 -10.66 21.58 7.19
CA GLY A 80 -10.05 22.90 7.07
C GLY A 80 -8.82 22.95 6.17
N PRO A 81 -8.14 24.12 6.13
CA PRO A 81 -6.91 24.29 5.36
C PRO A 81 -5.79 23.38 5.88
N ARG A 82 -4.77 23.17 5.04
CA ARG A 82 -3.64 22.29 5.36
C ARG A 82 -2.32 22.77 4.74
N VAL A 83 -1.22 22.26 5.26
CA VAL A 83 0.09 22.35 4.58
C VAL A 83 0.05 21.55 3.28
N ALA A 84 0.53 22.14 2.19
CA ALA A 84 0.64 21.47 0.89
C ALA A 84 1.51 20.20 1.00
N ARG A 85 1.07 19.12 0.35
CA ARG A 85 1.71 17.78 0.48
C ARG A 85 3.20 17.81 0.16
N ASP A 86 3.56 18.47 -0.93
CA ASP A 86 4.93 18.64 -1.43
C ASP A 86 5.83 19.53 -0.54
N ARG A 87 5.25 20.15 0.51
CA ARG A 87 5.95 21.02 1.46
C ARG A 87 6.15 20.40 2.83
N ARG A 88 5.67 19.18 3.08
CA ARG A 88 5.76 18.51 4.40
C ARG A 88 7.20 18.39 4.92
N GLY A 89 8.15 18.11 4.02
CA GLY A 89 9.59 18.02 4.33
C GLY A 89 10.29 19.35 4.53
N THR A 90 9.63 20.49 4.22
CA THR A 90 10.22 21.83 4.44
C THR A 90 10.06 22.34 5.86
N LEU A 91 9.25 21.67 6.68
CA LEU A 91 9.01 22.06 8.06
C LEU A 91 10.15 21.52 8.93
N SER A 92 10.80 22.34 9.76
CA SER A 92 11.75 21.81 10.79
C SER A 92 11.05 21.57 12.14
N ARG A 93 9.86 22.17 12.32
CA ARG A 93 9.01 22.05 13.50
C ARG A 93 7.62 21.54 13.12
N PRO A 94 6.93 20.82 14.01
CA PRO A 94 7.37 20.36 15.34
C PRO A 94 8.54 19.37 15.31
N THR A 95 9.33 19.32 16.38
CA THR A 95 10.46 18.38 16.46
C THR A 95 9.97 16.93 16.59
N VAL A 96 10.84 15.95 16.35
CA VAL A 96 10.50 14.53 16.59
C VAL A 96 10.08 14.31 18.06
N ALA A 97 10.71 15.00 19.00
CA ALA A 97 10.35 14.95 20.42
C ALA A 97 8.95 15.50 20.69
N ASP A 98 8.57 16.62 20.05
CA ASP A 98 7.21 17.19 20.14
C ASP A 98 6.17 16.22 19.60
N ILE A 99 6.45 15.57 18.47
CA ILE A 99 5.53 14.57 17.87
C ILE A 99 5.39 13.34 18.77
N ARG A 100 6.47 12.87 19.40
CA ARG A 100 6.37 11.76 20.37
C ARG A 100 5.60 12.18 21.63
N ALA A 101 5.73 13.44 22.07
CA ALA A 101 4.92 13.97 23.17
C ALA A 101 3.43 14.05 22.79
N TYR A 102 3.14 14.48 21.57
CA TYR A 102 1.80 14.50 21.02
C TYR A 102 1.16 13.11 20.97
N ARG A 103 1.90 12.11 20.48
CA ARG A 103 1.47 10.70 20.50
C ARG A 103 1.09 10.25 21.90
N ARG A 104 1.97 10.42 22.88
CA ARG A 104 1.68 10.05 24.28
C ARG A 104 0.46 10.77 24.85
N HIS A 105 0.26 12.04 24.52
CA HIS A 105 -0.90 12.80 24.97
C HIS A 105 -2.21 12.19 24.47
N VAL A 106 -2.29 11.93 23.16
CA VAL A 106 -3.48 11.35 22.53
C VAL A 106 -3.67 9.90 22.96
N ASP A 107 -2.60 9.12 23.09
CA ASP A 107 -2.68 7.73 23.56
C ASP A 107 -3.22 7.64 25.01
N ALA A 108 -2.84 8.59 25.88
CA ALA A 108 -3.39 8.69 27.24
C ALA A 108 -4.88 9.06 27.23
N ALA A 109 -5.27 10.03 26.39
CA ALA A 109 -6.68 10.42 26.25
C ALA A 109 -7.55 9.30 25.66
N MET A 110 -7.03 8.56 24.67
CA MET A 110 -7.69 7.38 24.11
C MET A 110 -7.82 6.25 25.14
N THR A 111 -6.78 6.02 25.95
CA THR A 111 -6.84 5.05 27.05
C THR A 111 -7.96 5.38 28.03
N ALA A 112 -8.06 6.65 28.45
CA ALA A 112 -9.15 7.11 29.30
C ALA A 112 -10.52 7.03 28.62
N LEU A 113 -10.62 7.29 27.30
CA LEU A 113 -11.87 7.14 26.56
C LEU A 113 -12.39 5.71 26.60
N PHE A 114 -11.52 4.70 26.43
CA PHE A 114 -11.91 3.29 26.44
C PHE A 114 -12.55 2.80 27.76
N GLU A 115 -12.37 3.55 28.85
CA GLU A 115 -12.98 3.26 30.16
C GLU A 115 -14.36 3.89 30.34
N ARG A 116 -14.85 4.64 29.34
CA ARG A 116 -16.11 5.38 29.38
C ARG A 116 -17.13 4.86 28.38
N GLU A 117 -18.40 5.17 28.63
CA GLU A 117 -19.52 4.78 27.75
C GLU A 117 -19.44 5.45 26.36
N GLU A 118 -18.80 6.63 26.26
CA GLU A 118 -18.63 7.34 24.97
C GLU A 118 -17.73 6.60 23.97
N ALA A 119 -16.97 5.59 24.40
CA ALA A 119 -16.20 4.76 23.47
C ALA A 119 -17.08 3.92 22.53
N ALA A 120 -18.26 3.46 22.99
CA ALA A 120 -19.08 2.53 22.23
C ALA A 120 -19.64 3.16 20.92
N PRO A 121 -20.23 4.37 20.93
CA PRO A 121 -20.65 5.05 19.70
C PRO A 121 -19.50 5.38 18.74
N LEU A 122 -18.25 5.44 19.23
CA LEU A 122 -17.06 5.77 18.45
C LEU A 122 -16.33 4.53 17.92
N ALA A 123 -16.76 3.32 18.25
CA ALA A 123 -16.03 2.08 17.94
C ALA A 123 -15.68 1.94 16.46
N ALA A 124 -16.60 2.24 15.55
CA ALA A 124 -16.38 2.18 14.10
C ALA A 124 -15.34 3.22 13.63
N THR A 125 -15.35 4.44 14.18
CA THR A 125 -14.36 5.48 13.85
C THR A 125 -12.99 5.14 14.42
N ILE A 126 -12.94 4.57 15.61
CA ILE A 126 -11.71 4.09 16.22
C ILE A 126 -11.12 2.96 15.36
N GLU A 127 -11.93 1.99 14.95
CA GLU A 127 -11.49 0.90 14.07
C GLU A 127 -11.00 1.40 12.71
N LEU A 128 -11.71 2.36 12.09
CA LEU A 128 -11.23 3.05 10.90
C LEU A 128 -9.87 3.71 11.14
N GLY A 129 -9.68 4.37 12.29
CA GLY A 129 -8.41 4.97 12.68
C GLY A 129 -7.26 3.97 12.83
N LEU A 130 -7.54 2.75 13.31
CA LEU A 130 -6.56 1.66 13.40
C LEU A 130 -6.12 1.19 12.01
N HIS A 131 -7.08 0.93 11.12
CA HIS A 131 -6.76 0.56 9.74
C HIS A 131 -6.08 1.70 8.96
N HIS A 132 -6.46 2.95 9.23
CA HIS A 132 -5.77 4.13 8.71
C HIS A 132 -4.30 4.18 9.16
N GLU A 133 -4.01 3.92 10.44
CA GLU A 133 -2.62 3.87 10.91
C GLU A 133 -1.84 2.72 10.27
N GLN A 134 -2.45 1.56 10.04
CA GLN A 134 -1.83 0.45 9.30
C GLN A 134 -1.50 0.80 7.84
N GLN A 135 -2.34 1.59 7.16
CA GLN A 135 -1.96 2.15 5.85
C GLN A 135 -0.71 3.02 5.97
N HIS A 136 -0.65 3.88 7.00
CA HIS A 136 0.50 4.73 7.26
C HIS A 136 1.76 3.97 7.70
N GLN A 137 1.63 2.77 8.28
CA GLN A 137 2.77 1.88 8.58
C GLN A 137 3.41 1.35 7.30
N GLU A 138 2.63 0.93 6.31
CA GLU A 138 3.15 0.56 5.00
C GLU A 138 3.80 1.77 4.29
N LEU A 139 3.12 2.93 4.30
CA LEU A 139 3.68 4.15 3.72
C LEU A 139 4.99 4.58 4.38
N LEU A 140 5.11 4.43 5.70
CA LEU A 140 6.35 4.71 6.45
C LEU A 140 7.52 3.92 5.87
N PHE A 141 7.34 2.61 5.65
CA PHE A 141 8.38 1.78 5.05
C PHE A 141 8.74 2.24 3.63
N THR A 142 7.74 2.53 2.79
CA THR A 142 8.00 2.94 1.39
C THR A 142 8.68 4.31 1.31
N ASP A 143 8.32 5.23 2.22
CA ASP A 143 8.85 6.59 2.23
C ASP A 143 10.25 6.66 2.85
N VAL A 144 10.53 5.83 3.88
CA VAL A 144 11.89 5.60 4.41
C VAL A 144 12.79 4.99 3.32
N LEU A 145 12.32 3.94 2.63
CA LEU A 145 13.07 3.32 1.54
C LEU A 145 13.42 4.35 0.46
N ALA A 146 12.47 5.21 0.09
CA ALA A 146 12.71 6.26 -0.89
C ALA A 146 13.74 7.29 -0.41
N ALA A 147 13.66 7.74 0.85
CA ALA A 147 14.63 8.66 1.43
C ALA A 147 16.05 8.07 1.45
N PHE A 148 16.16 6.79 1.80
CA PHE A 148 17.43 6.08 1.90
C PHE A 148 18.03 5.81 0.52
N ALA A 149 17.20 5.48 -0.47
CA ALA A 149 17.63 5.34 -1.86
C ALA A 149 18.11 6.66 -2.49
N CYS A 150 17.54 7.81 -2.08
CA CYS A 150 17.99 9.12 -2.54
C CYS A 150 19.35 9.53 -1.95
N ASN A 151 19.72 9.00 -0.78
CA ASN A 151 21.00 9.34 -0.14
C ASN A 151 22.17 8.59 -0.81
N PRO A 152 23.21 9.29 -1.33
CA PRO A 152 24.37 8.66 -1.97
C PRO A 152 25.11 7.64 -1.10
N LEU A 153 25.03 7.76 0.23
CA LEU A 153 25.63 6.82 1.18
C LEU A 153 24.85 5.49 1.27
N ARG A 154 23.63 5.43 0.70
CA ARG A 154 22.72 4.26 0.72
C ARG A 154 22.61 3.66 2.14
N PRO A 155 22.15 4.46 3.13
CA PRO A 155 22.05 4.02 4.51
C PRO A 155 21.16 2.78 4.64
N VAL A 156 21.41 1.98 5.67
CA VAL A 156 20.65 0.78 5.96
C VAL A 156 19.63 1.11 7.05
N TYR A 157 18.34 0.84 6.83
CA TYR A 157 17.29 1.10 7.82
C TYR A 157 17.52 0.25 9.07
N ARG A 158 17.80 -1.04 8.88
CA ARG A 158 18.40 -1.93 9.86
C ARG A 158 18.92 -3.18 9.16
N GLU A 159 19.69 -3.98 9.87
CA GLU A 159 20.08 -5.30 9.37
C GLU A 159 18.82 -6.18 9.24
N LEU A 160 18.59 -6.69 8.03
CA LEU A 160 17.45 -7.54 7.70
C LEU A 160 17.95 -8.87 7.14
N PRO A 161 17.25 -9.98 7.38
CA PRO A 161 17.60 -11.25 6.77
C PRO A 161 17.64 -11.14 5.23
N VAL A 162 18.48 -11.95 4.60
CA VAL A 162 18.47 -12.14 3.15
C VAL A 162 17.65 -13.41 2.90
N PRO A 163 16.47 -13.31 2.26
CA PRO A 163 15.70 -14.48 1.92
C PRO A 163 16.50 -15.41 0.99
N PRO A 164 16.32 -16.74 1.09
CA PRO A 164 16.91 -17.65 0.12
C PRO A 164 16.31 -17.39 -1.26
N SER A 165 17.18 -17.29 -2.27
CA SER A 165 16.80 -17.23 -3.67
C SER A 165 16.50 -18.65 -4.16
N VAL A 166 15.23 -18.93 -4.42
CA VAL A 166 14.76 -20.25 -4.86
C VAL A 166 14.05 -20.11 -6.20
N ASP A 167 14.54 -20.80 -7.23
CA ASP A 167 13.91 -20.79 -8.55
C ASP A 167 12.46 -21.31 -8.45
N PRO A 168 11.45 -20.47 -8.72
CA PRO A 168 10.05 -20.89 -8.65
C PRO A 168 9.61 -21.66 -9.89
N GLY A 169 10.50 -21.89 -10.86
CA GLY A 169 10.18 -22.52 -12.14
C GLY A 169 9.32 -21.62 -13.04
N PRO A 170 8.95 -22.07 -14.25
CA PRO A 170 8.11 -21.30 -15.16
C PRO A 170 6.68 -21.11 -14.62
N PRO A 171 6.01 -19.98 -14.91
CA PRO A 171 4.64 -19.78 -14.45
C PRO A 171 3.69 -20.72 -15.21
N ARG A 172 2.77 -21.36 -14.47
CA ARG A 172 1.65 -22.10 -15.05
C ARG A 172 0.43 -21.20 -15.12
N PHE A 173 -0.38 -21.30 -16.16
CA PHE A 173 -1.64 -20.56 -16.24
C PHE A 173 -2.78 -21.39 -15.65
N VAL A 174 -3.41 -20.88 -14.61
CA VAL A 174 -4.51 -21.52 -13.88
C VAL A 174 -5.82 -20.87 -14.27
N ALA A 175 -6.78 -21.69 -14.69
CA ALA A 175 -8.10 -21.21 -15.11
C ALA A 175 -8.81 -20.51 -13.94
N GLY A 176 -9.32 -19.31 -14.21
CA GLY A 176 -10.11 -18.53 -13.29
C GLY A 176 -11.59 -18.91 -13.30
N PRO A 177 -12.37 -18.44 -12.32
CA PRO A 177 -13.82 -18.62 -12.33
C PRO A 177 -14.48 -17.82 -13.47
N SER A 178 -15.34 -18.45 -14.26
CA SER A 178 -16.12 -17.81 -15.33
C SER A 178 -17.62 -17.76 -15.01
N GLY A 179 -18.38 -16.91 -15.70
CA GLY A 179 -19.80 -16.69 -15.48
C GLY A 179 -20.10 -15.54 -14.50
N VAL A 180 -21.26 -15.60 -13.83
CA VAL A 180 -21.69 -14.54 -12.88
C VAL A 180 -21.13 -14.82 -11.49
N HIS A 181 -20.39 -13.86 -10.95
CA HIS A 181 -19.76 -13.91 -9.62
C HIS A 181 -20.12 -12.69 -8.79
N ALA A 182 -20.10 -12.82 -7.46
CA ALA A 182 -20.26 -11.70 -6.55
C ALA A 182 -18.88 -11.20 -6.06
N ILE A 183 -18.64 -9.89 -6.12
CA ILE A 183 -17.43 -9.25 -5.59
C ILE A 183 -17.79 -8.10 -4.64
N GLY A 184 -16.87 -7.76 -3.75
CA GLY A 184 -17.04 -6.70 -2.74
C GLY A 184 -17.49 -7.24 -1.39
N HIS A 185 -17.29 -6.41 -0.37
CA HIS A 185 -17.64 -6.72 1.01
C HIS A 185 -19.16 -6.54 1.22
N PRO A 186 -19.84 -7.49 1.90
CA PRO A 186 -21.26 -7.36 2.19
C PRO A 186 -21.54 -6.18 3.15
N ILE A 187 -22.77 -5.66 3.10
CA ILE A 187 -23.26 -4.60 4.01
C ILE A 187 -24.15 -5.19 5.12
N ASP A 188 -24.49 -6.50 5.06
CA ASP A 188 -25.48 -7.14 5.93
C ASP A 188 -25.18 -6.88 7.43
N GLU A 189 -26.25 -6.68 8.22
CA GLU A 189 -26.25 -6.24 9.64
C GLU A 189 -25.53 -7.19 10.64
N GLY A 190 -24.87 -8.24 10.15
CA GLY A 190 -24.05 -9.17 10.94
C GLY A 190 -22.64 -9.41 10.38
N ALA A 191 -22.16 -8.57 9.46
CA ALA A 191 -20.76 -8.61 9.03
C ALA A 191 -19.87 -7.99 10.13
N ASP A 192 -19.37 -8.84 11.03
CA ASP A 192 -18.48 -8.45 12.15
C ASP A 192 -17.07 -8.02 11.70
N GLU A 193 -16.77 -8.02 10.39
CA GLU A 193 -15.45 -7.70 9.85
C GLU A 193 -15.37 -6.29 9.24
N PHE A 194 -14.30 -5.58 9.59
CA PHE A 194 -14.00 -4.26 9.03
C PHE A 194 -13.73 -4.34 7.53
N ALA A 195 -14.27 -3.38 6.77
CA ALA A 195 -13.83 -3.08 5.41
C ALA A 195 -13.99 -1.60 5.12
N PHE A 196 -13.14 -1.06 4.26
CA PHE A 196 -13.30 0.31 3.78
C PHE A 196 -14.58 0.44 2.96
N ASP A 197 -15.16 1.64 2.94
CA ASP A 197 -16.37 1.95 2.17
C ASP A 197 -16.22 1.65 0.67
N ASN A 198 -15.02 1.84 0.11
CA ASN A 198 -14.71 1.53 -1.29
C ASN A 198 -14.79 0.03 -1.64
N GLU A 199 -14.83 -0.87 -0.65
CA GLU A 199 -14.98 -2.31 -0.83
C GLU A 199 -16.45 -2.71 -0.95
N ARG A 200 -17.39 -1.79 -0.65
CA ARG A 200 -18.83 -2.02 -0.53
C ARG A 200 -19.62 -1.25 -1.62
N PRO A 201 -20.85 -1.68 -1.96
CA PRO A 201 -21.48 -2.95 -1.59
C PRO A 201 -20.97 -4.14 -2.41
N ARG A 202 -21.24 -5.35 -1.91
CA ARG A 202 -21.14 -6.57 -2.71
C ARG A 202 -22.12 -6.51 -3.89
N HIS A 203 -21.64 -6.79 -5.10
CA HIS A 203 -22.44 -6.76 -6.33
C HIS A 203 -22.01 -7.87 -7.30
N ARG A 204 -22.83 -8.10 -8.33
CA ARG A 204 -22.59 -9.13 -9.35
C ARG A 204 -21.75 -8.57 -10.50
N VAL A 205 -20.82 -9.37 -10.99
CA VAL A 205 -20.02 -9.15 -12.20
C VAL A 205 -20.04 -10.40 -13.07
N PHE A 206 -19.94 -10.22 -14.39
CA PHE A 206 -19.77 -11.33 -15.34
C PHE A 206 -18.29 -11.45 -15.72
N LEU A 207 -17.79 -12.68 -15.86
CA LEU A 207 -16.41 -12.99 -16.20
C LEU A 207 -16.36 -13.96 -17.35
N GLU A 208 -15.71 -13.53 -18.43
CA GLU A 208 -15.32 -14.44 -19.51
C GLU A 208 -14.29 -15.46 -19.01
N PRO A 209 -14.17 -16.63 -19.66
CA PRO A 209 -13.07 -17.56 -19.39
C PRO A 209 -11.70 -16.87 -19.48
N PHE A 210 -10.90 -17.03 -18.42
CA PHE A 210 -9.56 -16.47 -18.31
C PHE A 210 -8.66 -17.40 -17.52
N ALA A 211 -7.35 -17.20 -17.61
CA ALA A 211 -6.37 -17.83 -16.74
C ALA A 211 -5.39 -16.79 -16.18
N ILE A 212 -4.89 -17.04 -14.97
CA ILE A 212 -3.85 -16.23 -14.33
C ILE A 212 -2.58 -17.04 -14.10
N ALA A 213 -1.43 -16.38 -14.14
CA ALA A 213 -0.16 -17.01 -13.80
C ALA A 213 -0.16 -17.50 -12.35
N SER A 214 0.43 -18.68 -12.13
CA SER A 214 0.51 -19.35 -10.83
C SER A 214 1.36 -18.58 -9.83
N ARG A 215 2.23 -17.67 -10.29
CA ARG A 215 3.07 -16.80 -9.45
C ARG A 215 3.18 -15.39 -10.06
N PRO A 216 3.63 -14.39 -9.30
CA PRO A 216 4.01 -13.09 -9.85
C PRO A 216 5.18 -13.20 -10.83
N ALA A 217 5.35 -12.18 -11.67
CA ALA A 217 6.55 -12.03 -12.48
C ALA A 217 7.78 -11.86 -11.59
N THR A 218 8.88 -12.50 -11.97
CA THR A 218 10.17 -12.48 -11.24
C THR A 218 11.07 -11.37 -11.75
N ASN A 219 12.08 -11.02 -10.96
CA ASN A 219 13.14 -10.10 -11.38
C ASN A 219 13.88 -10.59 -12.64
N ALA A 220 14.11 -11.89 -12.81
CA ALA A 220 14.75 -12.45 -14.02
C ALA A 220 13.90 -12.27 -15.28
N GLU A 221 12.60 -12.51 -15.19
CA GLU A 221 11.65 -12.31 -16.30
C GLU A 221 11.59 -10.83 -16.69
N LEU A 222 11.56 -9.93 -15.70
CA LEU A 222 11.57 -8.49 -15.97
C LEU A 222 12.94 -8.00 -16.47
N LEU A 223 14.03 -8.57 -15.99
CA LEU A 223 15.37 -8.27 -16.49
C LEU A 223 15.47 -8.63 -17.97
N SER A 224 14.88 -9.75 -18.40
CA SER A 224 14.82 -10.12 -19.82
C SER A 224 14.10 -9.05 -20.65
N PHE A 225 13.02 -8.45 -20.15
CA PHE A 225 12.35 -7.30 -20.78
C PHE A 225 13.24 -6.04 -20.82
N VAL A 226 13.97 -5.76 -19.74
CA VAL A 226 14.92 -4.62 -19.67
C VAL A 226 16.02 -4.79 -20.71
N GLU A 227 16.59 -5.99 -20.82
CA GLU A 227 17.70 -6.33 -21.72
C GLU A 227 17.29 -6.40 -23.19
N ASP A 228 16.03 -6.73 -23.49
CA ASP A 228 15.43 -6.68 -24.84
C ASP A 228 14.90 -5.28 -25.23
N ASP A 229 15.55 -4.23 -24.70
CA ASP A 229 15.23 -2.82 -24.94
C ASP A 229 13.75 -2.46 -24.67
N GLY A 230 13.11 -3.12 -23.71
CA GLY A 230 11.69 -2.95 -23.41
C GLY A 230 11.31 -1.50 -23.09
N TYR A 231 12.16 -0.75 -22.39
CA TYR A 231 11.98 0.68 -22.09
C TYR A 231 12.19 1.61 -23.30
N ARG A 232 12.63 1.11 -24.46
CA ARG A 232 12.87 1.91 -25.67
C ARG A 232 11.87 1.65 -26.79
N ARG A 233 11.08 0.59 -26.68
CA ARG A 233 10.14 0.13 -27.72
C ARG A 233 8.73 0.63 -27.44
N SER A 234 8.33 1.75 -28.08
CA SER A 234 7.02 2.37 -27.87
C SER A 234 5.83 1.43 -28.06
N GLY A 235 5.93 0.44 -28.95
CA GLY A 235 4.87 -0.55 -29.20
C GLY A 235 4.57 -1.49 -28.01
N LEU A 236 5.37 -1.47 -26.95
CA LEU A 236 5.14 -2.23 -25.71
C LEU A 236 4.46 -1.41 -24.61
N TRP A 237 4.14 -0.13 -24.88
CA TRP A 237 3.65 0.80 -23.87
C TRP A 237 2.35 1.47 -24.31
N LEU A 238 1.45 1.69 -23.35
CA LEU A 238 0.39 2.68 -23.52
C LEU A 238 1.01 4.08 -23.70
N SER A 239 0.35 4.94 -24.47
CA SER A 239 0.86 6.26 -24.85
C SER A 239 1.38 7.10 -23.67
N GLU A 240 0.56 7.24 -22.61
CA GLU A 240 0.95 7.97 -21.40
C GLU A 240 2.09 7.29 -20.63
N GLY A 241 2.15 5.96 -20.65
CA GLY A 241 3.24 5.19 -20.07
C GLY A 241 4.56 5.44 -20.79
N PHE A 242 4.56 5.41 -22.13
CA PHE A 242 5.75 5.71 -22.92
C PHE A 242 6.22 7.16 -22.73
N ARG A 243 5.28 8.11 -22.68
CA ARG A 243 5.57 9.51 -22.35
C ARG A 243 6.22 9.63 -20.97
N ALA A 244 5.74 8.90 -19.96
CA ALA A 244 6.36 8.86 -18.63
C ALA A 244 7.77 8.27 -18.68
N VAL A 245 7.99 7.17 -19.41
CA VAL A 245 9.31 6.57 -19.62
C VAL A 245 10.30 7.58 -20.21
N GLN A 246 9.90 8.30 -21.26
CA GLN A 246 10.75 9.29 -21.91
C GLN A 246 11.03 10.51 -21.02
N THR A 247 9.98 11.11 -20.45
CA THR A 247 10.11 12.34 -19.65
C THR A 247 10.86 12.15 -18.34
N ARG A 248 10.81 10.93 -17.77
CA ARG A 248 11.45 10.62 -16.49
C ARG A 248 12.72 9.76 -16.64
N GLY A 249 13.10 9.41 -17.87
CA GLY A 249 14.29 8.62 -18.17
C GLY A 249 14.27 7.22 -17.54
N TRP A 250 13.11 6.55 -17.54
CA TRP A 250 13.01 5.21 -16.97
C TRP A 250 13.72 4.18 -17.84
N ALA A 251 14.58 3.36 -17.22
CA ALA A 251 15.32 2.30 -17.92
C ALA A 251 15.32 0.95 -17.18
N ALA A 252 14.76 0.91 -15.96
CA ALA A 252 14.65 -0.25 -15.10
C ALA A 252 13.61 0.06 -13.99
N PRO A 253 13.15 -0.94 -13.21
CA PRO A 253 12.38 -0.75 -11.98
C PRO A 253 12.99 0.26 -11.01
N ARG A 254 12.17 0.85 -10.12
CA ARG A 254 12.68 1.86 -9.19
C ARG A 254 13.69 1.18 -8.26
N TYR A 255 14.76 1.92 -7.96
CA TYR A 255 15.88 1.47 -7.11
C TYR A 255 16.85 0.45 -7.71
N TRP A 256 16.61 -0.02 -8.94
CA TRP A 256 17.59 -0.84 -9.63
C TRP A 256 18.76 0.01 -10.12
N GLU A 257 19.97 -0.47 -9.89
CA GLU A 257 21.21 0.18 -10.30
C GLU A 257 22.17 -0.85 -10.89
N ARG A 258 22.87 -0.47 -11.96
CA ARG A 258 23.93 -1.29 -12.53
C ARG A 258 25.27 -0.91 -11.91
N ARG A 259 25.94 -1.87 -11.28
CA ARG A 259 27.25 -1.70 -10.62
C ARG A 259 28.18 -2.84 -11.04
N ASP A 260 29.35 -2.51 -11.58
CA ASP A 260 30.37 -3.47 -12.01
C ASP A 260 29.83 -4.60 -12.91
N GLY A 261 28.91 -4.26 -13.81
CA GLY A 261 28.28 -5.19 -14.75
C GLY A 261 27.09 -5.98 -14.20
N ALA A 262 26.80 -5.92 -12.89
CA ALA A 262 25.68 -6.60 -12.26
C ALA A 262 24.54 -5.64 -11.87
N TRP A 263 23.32 -6.17 -11.76
CA TRP A 263 22.18 -5.43 -11.23
C TRP A 263 22.10 -5.54 -9.71
N TRP A 264 21.85 -4.41 -9.09
CA TRP A 264 21.64 -4.24 -7.66
C TRP A 264 20.31 -3.54 -7.43
N THR A 265 19.75 -3.68 -6.24
CA THR A 265 18.54 -2.95 -5.83
C THR A 265 18.69 -2.39 -4.42
N MET A 266 18.14 -1.20 -4.17
CA MET A 266 18.02 -0.67 -2.81
C MET A 266 16.88 -1.37 -2.08
N THR A 267 17.17 -1.91 -0.91
CA THR A 267 16.19 -2.48 0.03
C THR A 267 16.26 -1.75 1.37
N LEU A 268 15.30 -1.99 2.26
CA LEU A 268 15.40 -1.51 3.65
C LEU A 268 16.63 -2.11 4.37
N GLY A 269 17.10 -3.29 3.93
CA GLY A 269 18.32 -3.93 4.40
C GLY A 269 19.59 -3.47 3.66
N GLY A 270 19.54 -2.34 2.95
CA GLY A 270 20.64 -1.78 2.16
C GLY A 270 20.63 -2.18 0.69
N MET A 271 21.66 -1.73 -0.04
CA MET A 271 21.92 -2.17 -1.42
C MET A 271 22.31 -3.64 -1.44
N ARG A 272 21.63 -4.43 -2.27
CA ARG A 272 21.88 -5.87 -2.44
C ARG A 272 21.96 -6.23 -3.93
N PRO A 273 22.71 -7.29 -4.31
CA PRO A 273 22.57 -7.87 -5.64
C PRO A 273 21.11 -8.21 -5.89
N LEU A 274 20.66 -8.01 -7.14
CA LEU A 274 19.30 -8.33 -7.53
C LEU A 274 19.08 -9.85 -7.43
N ASP A 275 18.13 -10.28 -6.60
CA ASP A 275 17.69 -11.68 -6.55
C ASP A 275 16.86 -11.98 -7.80
N PRO A 276 17.30 -12.87 -8.71
CA PRO A 276 16.56 -13.15 -9.95
C PRO A 276 15.20 -13.81 -9.71
N HIS A 277 14.99 -14.48 -8.58
CA HIS A 277 13.83 -15.33 -8.33
C HIS A 277 12.75 -14.64 -7.49
N ALA A 278 13.08 -13.56 -6.80
CA ALA A 278 12.11 -12.77 -6.06
C ALA A 278 11.06 -12.12 -7.01
N PRO A 279 9.82 -11.91 -6.54
CA PRO A 279 8.82 -11.13 -7.26
C PRO A 279 9.36 -9.76 -7.66
N ALA A 280 9.18 -9.41 -8.93
CA ALA A 280 9.53 -8.09 -9.41
C ALA A 280 8.64 -7.03 -8.76
N CYS A 281 9.28 -6.01 -8.20
CA CYS A 281 8.62 -4.94 -7.47
C CYS A 281 8.93 -3.56 -8.05
N HIS A 282 8.22 -2.54 -7.55
CA HIS A 282 8.27 -1.16 -8.03
C HIS A 282 7.86 -0.99 -9.51
N LEU A 283 6.87 -1.80 -9.92
CA LEU A 283 6.29 -1.88 -11.27
C LEU A 283 5.01 -1.03 -11.41
N SER A 284 4.47 -1.01 -12.64
CA SER A 284 3.09 -0.68 -13.03
C SER A 284 2.32 -1.97 -13.47
N GLU A 285 1.16 -1.94 -14.15
CA GLU A 285 -0.06 -2.76 -13.88
C GLU A 285 -0.23 -4.34 -14.19
N ALA A 286 -0.75 -5.27 -13.31
CA ALA A 286 -1.67 -6.52 -13.47
C ALA A 286 -2.35 -7.22 -12.15
N ILE A 287 -3.53 -7.96 -12.20
CA ILE A 287 -4.64 -8.27 -11.18
C ILE A 287 -4.51 -9.49 -10.14
N ALA A 288 -5.21 -9.48 -8.96
CA ALA A 288 -5.46 -10.67 -8.08
C ALA A 288 -6.92 -10.94 -7.54
N ARG A 289 -7.23 -12.19 -7.08
CA ARG A 289 -8.55 -12.70 -6.57
C ARG A 289 -8.47 -13.70 -5.38
N SER A 290 -9.62 -13.92 -4.73
CA SER A 290 -9.88 -14.57 -3.41
C SER A 290 -9.29 -15.97 -3.15
N ARG A 291 -8.46 -16.06 -2.11
CA ARG A 291 -8.00 -17.26 -1.38
C ARG A 291 -7.81 -16.93 0.12
N SER A 292 -7.44 -17.89 0.95
CA SER A 292 -6.99 -17.61 2.33
C SER A 292 -5.79 -16.65 2.34
N ILE A 293 -5.74 -15.76 3.33
CA ILE A 293 -4.71 -14.71 3.42
C ILE A 293 -3.46 -15.31 4.06
N GLU A 294 -2.61 -15.87 3.20
CA GLU A 294 -1.28 -16.35 3.55
C GLU A 294 -0.26 -15.73 2.59
N GLY A 295 0.81 -15.16 3.13
CA GLY A 295 1.76 -14.39 2.36
C GLY A 295 2.94 -13.88 3.17
N ASN A 296 3.90 -13.28 2.46
CA ASN A 296 4.98 -12.49 3.05
C ASN A 296 4.48 -11.07 3.34
N PHE A 297 4.22 -10.78 4.61
CA PHE A 297 3.73 -9.49 5.11
C PHE A 297 4.73 -8.89 6.10
N ALA A 298 4.46 -7.67 6.57
CA ALA A 298 5.36 -6.96 7.48
C ALA A 298 5.66 -7.74 8.79
N ASP A 299 4.73 -8.58 9.24
CA ASP A 299 4.87 -9.39 10.45
C ASP A 299 5.95 -10.50 10.35
N ARG A 300 6.38 -10.86 9.13
CA ARG A 300 7.51 -11.79 8.90
C ARG A 300 8.88 -11.13 9.05
N ASP A 301 8.92 -9.81 9.12
CA ASP A 301 10.15 -9.02 9.29
C ASP A 301 11.21 -9.17 8.17
N LEU A 302 10.82 -9.72 7.00
CA LEU A 302 11.69 -9.78 5.82
C LEU A 302 11.81 -8.42 5.13
N LEU A 303 10.68 -7.69 5.05
CA LEU A 303 10.53 -6.34 4.44
C LEU A 303 11.11 -6.20 3.02
N VAL A 304 11.18 -7.31 2.30
CA VAL A 304 11.59 -7.42 0.89
C VAL A 304 10.79 -8.58 0.28
N PRO A 305 10.40 -8.51 -1.01
CA PRO A 305 9.81 -9.64 -1.70
C PRO A 305 10.74 -10.86 -1.66
N ALA A 306 10.17 -12.04 -1.54
CA ALA A 306 10.91 -13.29 -1.49
C ALA A 306 10.27 -14.32 -2.44
N SER A 307 11.09 -15.14 -3.10
CA SER A 307 10.61 -16.30 -3.84
C SER A 307 10.02 -17.34 -2.88
N THR A 308 9.06 -18.11 -3.36
CA THR A 308 8.58 -19.32 -2.66
C THR A 308 8.67 -20.53 -3.58
N SER A 309 8.75 -21.73 -2.98
CA SER A 309 8.74 -23.01 -3.70
C SER A 309 7.57 -23.90 -3.27
N VAL A 310 6.50 -23.29 -2.76
CA VAL A 310 5.33 -24.02 -2.28
C VAL A 310 4.63 -24.62 -3.50
N CYS A 311 4.49 -25.94 -3.58
CA CYS A 311 3.71 -26.63 -4.61
C CYS A 311 2.20 -26.39 -4.46
N ALA A 312 1.76 -25.14 -4.51
CA ALA A 312 0.36 -24.77 -4.63
C ALA A 312 -0.03 -24.68 -6.11
N GLU A 313 -1.34 -24.70 -6.37
CA GLU A 313 -1.85 -24.43 -7.71
C GLU A 313 -1.59 -22.97 -8.12
N ILE A 314 -1.76 -22.03 -7.17
CA ILE A 314 -1.41 -20.61 -7.29
C ILE A 314 -0.73 -20.19 -6.00
N GLU A 315 0.40 -19.53 -6.15
CA GLU A 315 1.34 -19.08 -5.13
C GLU A 315 1.31 -17.55 -5.02
N GLN A 316 1.61 -17.04 -3.81
CA GLN A 316 1.83 -15.61 -3.54
C GLN A 316 0.72 -14.66 -4.02
N LEU A 317 -0.55 -15.07 -3.90
CA LEU A 317 -1.68 -14.16 -4.18
C LEU A 317 -1.79 -13.01 -3.17
N PHE A 318 -1.19 -13.20 -2.00
CA PHE A 318 -1.11 -12.18 -0.97
C PHE A 318 0.32 -12.02 -0.48
N GLY A 319 0.65 -10.81 -0.05
CA GLY A 319 1.99 -10.44 0.40
C GLY A 319 2.98 -10.30 -0.75
N ASP A 320 4.25 -10.07 -0.39
CA ASP A 320 5.37 -9.75 -1.29
C ASP A 320 5.18 -8.41 -2.02
N VAL A 321 4.24 -8.34 -2.95
CA VAL A 321 3.96 -7.17 -3.78
C VAL A 321 2.46 -6.96 -3.98
N TRP A 322 2.03 -5.70 -3.97
CA TRP A 322 0.71 -5.34 -4.49
C TRP A 322 0.65 -5.62 -5.99
N GLU A 323 -0.29 -6.45 -6.41
CA GLU A 323 -0.53 -6.80 -7.80
C GLU A 323 -1.57 -5.85 -8.41
N TRP A 324 -1.11 -4.99 -9.31
CA TRP A 324 -1.89 -3.95 -9.97
C TRP A 324 -3.04 -4.40 -10.91
N THR A 325 -4.31 -4.37 -10.61
CA THR A 325 -5.35 -4.76 -11.60
C THR A 325 -5.45 -3.88 -12.86
N ALA A 326 -5.90 -4.44 -14.00
CA ALA A 326 -6.40 -3.70 -15.19
C ALA A 326 -7.65 -2.82 -14.93
N SER A 327 -8.07 -2.71 -13.67
CA SER A 327 -9.31 -2.03 -13.26
C SER A 327 -9.01 -0.63 -12.77
N ALA A 328 -9.63 0.36 -13.38
CA ALA A 328 -9.67 1.71 -12.84
C ALA A 328 -10.26 1.70 -11.41
N TYR A 329 -9.74 2.55 -10.53
CA TYR A 329 -10.31 2.78 -9.21
C TYR A 329 -11.60 3.60 -9.32
N ALA A 330 -12.71 2.91 -9.60
CA ALA A 330 -14.05 3.46 -9.73
C ALA A 330 -14.96 3.01 -8.56
N PRO A 331 -16.05 3.73 -8.25
CA PRO A 331 -17.03 3.27 -7.27
C PRO A 331 -17.67 1.95 -7.72
N TYR A 332 -17.88 1.04 -6.78
CA TYR A 332 -18.77 -0.09 -7.03
C TYR A 332 -20.21 0.38 -7.24
N PRO A 333 -21.04 -0.35 -8.03
CA PRO A 333 -22.45 -0.03 -8.18
C PRO A 333 -23.15 0.07 -6.82
N GLY A 334 -23.74 1.22 -6.52
CA GLY A 334 -24.40 1.49 -5.23
C GLY A 334 -23.47 1.96 -4.11
N PHE A 335 -22.19 2.21 -4.39
CA PHE A 335 -21.27 2.85 -3.43
C PHE A 335 -21.86 4.16 -2.90
N ARG A 336 -21.72 4.36 -1.58
CA ARG A 336 -22.02 5.61 -0.89
C ARG A 336 -20.87 5.93 0.06
N PRO A 337 -20.33 7.16 0.04
CA PRO A 337 -19.30 7.54 0.99
C PRO A 337 -19.86 7.58 2.42
N LEU A 338 -18.97 7.51 3.41
CA LEU A 338 -19.31 7.76 4.80
C LEU A 338 -19.89 9.17 5.00
N ALA A 339 -20.60 9.39 6.11
CA ALA A 339 -21.14 10.70 6.44
C ALA A 339 -20.07 11.68 6.95
N GLY A 340 -20.30 12.98 6.76
CA GLY A 340 -19.42 14.04 7.26
C GLY A 340 -18.02 14.03 6.63
N ALA A 341 -17.03 14.52 7.37
CA ALA A 341 -15.65 14.59 6.89
C ALA A 341 -15.07 13.21 6.51
N LEU A 342 -15.49 12.13 7.19
CA LEU A 342 -15.05 10.77 6.87
C LEU A 342 -15.47 10.32 5.46
N GLY A 343 -16.47 10.94 4.84
CA GLY A 343 -16.86 10.67 3.46
C GLY A 343 -15.78 11.01 2.42
N GLU A 344 -14.81 11.84 2.79
CA GLU A 344 -13.68 12.18 1.93
C GLU A 344 -12.56 11.13 1.91
N TYR A 345 -12.66 10.08 2.71
CA TYR A 345 -11.59 9.09 2.88
C TYR A 345 -11.22 8.40 1.56
N ASN A 346 -12.22 7.95 0.79
CA ASN A 346 -11.99 7.17 -0.43
C ASN A 346 -12.68 7.72 -1.68
N GLY A 347 -13.95 8.13 -1.58
CA GLY A 347 -14.79 8.40 -2.75
C GLY A 347 -14.23 9.47 -3.70
N LYS A 348 -13.63 10.54 -3.16
CA LYS A 348 -13.09 11.63 -3.98
C LYS A 348 -11.83 11.27 -4.77
N PHE A 349 -11.23 10.12 -4.48
CA PHE A 349 -10.04 9.62 -5.15
C PHE A 349 -10.35 8.64 -6.30
N MET A 350 -11.64 8.37 -6.56
CA MET A 350 -12.10 7.41 -7.59
C MET A 350 -12.03 8.00 -9.02
N SER A 351 -10.86 8.52 -9.40
CA SER A 351 -10.55 9.03 -10.73
C SER A 351 -9.03 9.08 -10.93
N GLY A 352 -8.56 8.72 -12.14
CA GLY A 352 -7.14 8.82 -12.51
C GLY A 352 -6.21 7.84 -11.79
N GLN A 353 -6.74 6.77 -11.21
CA GLN A 353 -5.98 5.76 -10.46
C GLN A 353 -6.41 4.35 -10.84
N MET A 354 -5.51 3.39 -10.63
CA MET A 354 -5.73 1.96 -10.90
C MET A 354 -5.73 1.18 -9.59
N VAL A 355 -6.49 0.09 -9.54
CA VAL A 355 -6.61 -0.73 -8.33
C VAL A 355 -5.41 -1.68 -8.21
N LEU A 356 -4.96 -2.00 -7.00
CA LEU A 356 -3.99 -3.06 -6.71
C LEU A 356 -4.52 -4.00 -5.61
N ARG A 357 -4.11 -5.26 -5.63
CA ARG A 357 -4.61 -6.33 -4.75
C ARG A 357 -3.45 -7.12 -4.10
N GLY A 358 -3.77 -7.89 -3.06
CA GLY A 358 -2.87 -8.87 -2.44
C GLY A 358 -2.11 -8.40 -1.19
N GLY A 359 -1.86 -7.10 -1.03
CA GLY A 359 -0.93 -6.64 0.01
C GLY A 359 0.53 -6.86 -0.41
N SER A 360 1.47 -6.27 0.32
CA SER A 360 2.90 -6.40 0.08
C SER A 360 3.64 -6.95 1.30
N CYS A 361 4.96 -7.16 1.16
CA CYS A 361 5.85 -7.46 2.28
C CYS A 361 5.94 -6.35 3.34
N LEU A 362 5.32 -5.19 3.09
CA LEU A 362 5.26 -4.04 3.99
C LEU A 362 3.86 -3.82 4.59
N THR A 363 2.85 -4.56 4.12
CA THR A 363 1.48 -4.49 4.64
C THR A 363 1.37 -5.33 5.93
N PRO A 364 0.73 -4.83 7.01
CA PRO A 364 0.39 -5.67 8.16
C PRO A 364 -0.58 -6.79 7.78
N ARG A 365 -0.37 -8.03 8.26
CA ARG A 365 -1.19 -9.19 7.88
C ARG A 365 -2.69 -9.01 8.18
N ASP A 366 -3.01 -8.43 9.33
CA ASP A 366 -4.39 -8.17 9.77
C ASP A 366 -5.03 -6.96 9.07
N HIS A 367 -4.29 -6.27 8.20
CA HIS A 367 -4.78 -5.13 7.43
C HIS A 367 -5.38 -5.51 6.07
N VAL A 368 -4.97 -6.62 5.47
CA VAL A 368 -5.38 -7.01 4.12
C VAL A 368 -6.62 -7.89 4.13
N ARG A 369 -7.39 -7.84 3.05
CA ARG A 369 -8.58 -8.68 2.78
C ARG A 369 -8.60 -9.06 1.31
N ALA A 370 -9.31 -10.14 0.97
CA ALA A 370 -9.58 -10.46 -0.43
C ALA A 370 -10.40 -9.36 -1.15
N THR A 371 -11.16 -8.55 -0.41
CA THR A 371 -11.92 -7.41 -0.94
C THR A 371 -11.13 -6.11 -0.95
N TYR A 372 -9.95 -6.06 -0.31
CA TYR A 372 -9.15 -4.83 -0.19
C TYR A 372 -8.82 -4.26 -1.56
N ARG A 373 -9.04 -2.96 -1.73
CA ARG A 373 -8.73 -2.21 -2.96
C ARG A 373 -7.71 -1.13 -2.63
N ASN A 374 -6.43 -1.43 -2.83
CA ASN A 374 -5.42 -0.39 -2.84
C ASN A 374 -5.52 0.36 -4.17
N PHE A 375 -5.05 1.60 -4.24
CA PHE A 375 -5.16 2.41 -5.45
C PHE A 375 -4.03 3.43 -5.52
N PHE A 376 -3.44 3.57 -6.70
CA PHE A 376 -2.42 4.57 -6.98
C PHE A 376 -2.54 5.08 -8.42
N PRO A 377 -2.00 6.28 -8.72
CA PRO A 377 -1.77 6.71 -10.09
C PRO A 377 -0.89 5.68 -10.83
N PRO A 378 -1.13 5.40 -12.13
CA PRO A 378 -0.46 4.31 -12.86
C PRO A 378 1.07 4.48 -12.98
N ASP A 379 1.58 5.68 -12.73
CA ASP A 379 3.01 6.02 -12.74
C ASP A 379 3.68 5.94 -11.36
N ALA A 380 2.95 5.50 -10.32
CA ALA A 380 3.46 5.31 -8.97
C ALA A 380 4.38 4.08 -8.91
N ARG A 381 5.60 4.28 -8.40
CA ARG A 381 6.66 3.24 -8.40
C ARG A 381 7.41 3.12 -7.08
N TRP A 382 7.06 3.90 -6.06
CA TRP A 382 7.73 3.84 -4.74
C TRP A 382 7.08 2.83 -3.80
N GLN A 383 5.82 2.50 -4.06
CA GLN A 383 5.12 1.41 -3.39
C GLN A 383 5.72 0.07 -3.76
N MET A 384 5.46 -0.96 -2.93
CA MET A 384 5.92 -2.31 -3.19
C MET A 384 4.97 -3.02 -4.16
N THR A 385 5.07 -2.68 -5.44
CA THR A 385 4.11 -3.06 -6.48
C THR A 385 4.70 -3.99 -7.53
N GLY A 386 4.00 -5.05 -7.91
CA GLY A 386 4.43 -6.03 -8.90
C GLY A 386 3.31 -6.35 -9.89
N ALA A 387 3.50 -7.42 -10.65
CA ALA A 387 2.55 -7.84 -11.67
C ALA A 387 2.40 -9.37 -11.68
N ARG A 388 1.16 -9.82 -11.90
CA ARG A 388 0.81 -11.21 -12.21
C ARG A 388 0.09 -11.25 -13.54
N LEU A 389 0.59 -12.06 -14.47
CA LEU A 389 0.03 -12.13 -15.81
C LEU A 389 -1.36 -12.80 -15.82
N ALA A 390 -2.21 -12.34 -16.71
CA ALA A 390 -3.51 -12.93 -17.02
C ALA A 390 -3.66 -13.05 -18.54
N ARG A 391 -4.47 -14.00 -18.99
CA ARG A 391 -4.83 -14.16 -20.41
C ARG A 391 -6.27 -14.63 -20.54
N SER A 392 -6.93 -14.26 -21.64
CA SER A 392 -8.21 -14.86 -22.02
C SER A 392 -8.00 -16.33 -22.34
N ASP A 393 -8.87 -17.21 -21.83
CA ASP A 393 -8.88 -18.62 -22.19
C ASP A 393 -9.99 -18.82 -23.24
N VAL A 394 -9.73 -18.26 -24.43
CA VAL A 394 -10.60 -18.48 -25.58
C VAL A 394 -10.37 -19.92 -25.98
N GLY A 395 -11.22 -20.84 -25.51
CA GLY A 395 -11.04 -22.27 -25.69
C GLY A 395 -10.65 -22.60 -27.13
N ALA A 396 -9.72 -23.53 -27.30
CA ALA A 396 -9.23 -23.99 -28.60
C ALA A 396 -10.42 -24.40 -29.50
N ALA A 397 -10.91 -23.44 -30.26
CA ALA A 397 -11.92 -23.60 -31.28
C ALA A 397 -11.31 -23.06 -32.57
N ALA A 398 -10.80 -24.02 -33.34
CA ALA A 398 -10.40 -23.94 -34.74
C ALA A 398 -9.11 -23.15 -35.05
N ASP A 399 -8.26 -23.83 -35.80
CA ASP A 399 -7.22 -23.28 -36.66
C ASP A 399 -7.59 -21.91 -37.24
N GLY A 400 -6.67 -20.95 -37.11
CA GLY A 400 -6.71 -19.70 -37.86
C GLY A 400 -6.38 -18.48 -37.01
N ASP A 401 -5.18 -17.95 -37.25
CA ASP A 401 -4.70 -16.60 -36.95
C ASP A 401 -5.74 -15.59 -36.41
N VAL A 402 -5.38 -14.94 -35.29
CA VAL A 402 -5.15 -13.48 -35.18
C VAL A 402 -4.99 -13.13 -33.69
N PHE A 403 -3.81 -12.62 -33.33
CA PHE A 403 -3.61 -11.83 -32.11
C PHE A 403 -4.26 -10.46 -32.32
N ASP A 404 -5.10 -10.01 -31.39
CA ASP A 404 -5.57 -8.63 -31.37
C ASP A 404 -5.43 -8.03 -29.96
N GLY A 405 -4.62 -6.95 -29.91
CA GLY A 405 -4.63 -5.81 -28.98
C GLY A 405 -4.50 -6.02 -27.48
#